data_AF-A0A7X7J3K3-F1
#
_entry.id   AF-A0A7X7J3K3-F1
#
_cell.length_a   1.000
_cell.length_b   1.000
_cell.length_c   1.000
_cell.angle_alpha   90.00
_cell.angle_beta   90.00
_cell.angle_gamma   90.00
#
_symmetry.space_group_name_H-M   'P 1'
#
loop_
_entity.id
_entity.type
_entity.pdbx_description
1 polymer ?
#
loop_
_entity_poly.entity_id
_entity_poly.type
_entity_poly.pdbx_seq_one_letter_code
_entity_poly.pdbx_strand_id
1 'polypeptide(L)'
;KAIGWYISEYGIAQVSMNLTDISLTPLHIAFDEVCRCAQNRGIRVTGCEIVGLVPKKVLVEAGKYYLEKQQRSIGISEKEIIKIAVKSMGLDDLKPFNPEEKVIEYLLEAENKTTKLIDMTCQAFADETASESPAPGGGSISAYLGALGAALGTMVANLSAHKPGWDEQWKVFSDWAEKGEKIKNELLFLVDEDTKSFNKIMDAFGLPKTSEQEKNIRSKAIQEATKYAIEVPYKTMCKAFEAFELCNAMVDIGNPNSVSDAGVGALCIRSAVMGAYLNVKINASSLKDKVFVDDILQKADDLLMKTKSMEETILTKVNNKL
;
A
#
# COMPACT_ATOMS: atom_id res chain seq x y z
N LYS A 1 -30.79 5.96 -13.25
CA LYS A 1 -32.19 6.47 -13.29
C LYS A 1 -32.31 7.57 -12.24
N ALA A 2 -32.89 8.73 -12.54
CA ALA A 2 -32.95 9.85 -11.60
C ALA A 2 -34.34 10.52 -11.58
N ILE A 3 -34.68 11.11 -10.43
CA ILE A 3 -35.89 11.92 -10.21
C ILE A 3 -35.53 13.20 -9.44
N GLY A 4 -36.32 14.25 -9.62
CA GLY A 4 -36.26 15.43 -8.75
C GLY A 4 -37.11 15.19 -7.50
N TRP A 5 -36.58 15.57 -6.33
CA TRP A 5 -37.24 15.47 -5.04
C TRP A 5 -37.01 16.76 -4.24
N TYR A 6 -37.94 17.15 -3.37
CA TYR A 6 -37.78 18.29 -2.48
C TYR A 6 -37.78 17.81 -1.03
N ILE A 7 -36.69 18.04 -0.30
CA ILE A 7 -36.55 17.63 1.09
C ILE A 7 -37.00 18.81 1.96
N SER A 8 -38.22 18.71 2.50
CA SER A 8 -38.86 19.81 3.22
C SER A 8 -38.13 20.16 4.52
N GLU A 9 -37.52 19.17 5.18
CA GLU A 9 -36.77 19.34 6.43
C GLU A 9 -35.53 20.23 6.25
N TYR A 10 -34.89 20.19 5.09
CA TYR A 10 -33.71 20.99 4.78
C TYR A 10 -34.03 22.21 3.89
N GLY A 11 -35.24 22.29 3.34
CA GLY A 11 -35.63 23.33 2.39
C GLY A 11 -34.87 23.25 1.05
N ILE A 12 -34.36 22.07 0.68
CA ILE A 12 -33.45 21.87 -0.46
C ILE A 12 -34.07 20.95 -1.50
N ALA A 13 -33.89 21.29 -2.78
CA ALA A 13 -34.19 20.39 -3.90
C ALA A 13 -33.03 19.41 -4.14
N GLN A 14 -33.35 18.16 -4.41
CA GLN A 14 -32.41 17.05 -4.60
C GLN A 14 -32.66 16.37 -5.95
N VAL A 15 -31.57 16.01 -6.63
CA VAL A 15 -31.62 15.02 -7.70
C VAL A 15 -31.35 13.66 -7.07
N SER A 16 -32.41 12.88 -6.87
CA SER A 16 -32.30 11.51 -6.37
C SER A 16 -31.99 10.57 -7.53
N MET A 17 -30.89 9.80 -7.42
CA MET A 17 -30.39 8.96 -8.50
C MET A 17 -29.99 7.57 -8.01
N ASN A 18 -30.44 6.55 -8.74
CA ASN A 18 -29.93 5.19 -8.62
C ASN A 18 -28.91 4.92 -9.73
N LEU A 19 -27.67 4.69 -9.33
CA LEU A 19 -26.58 4.19 -10.18
C LEU A 19 -26.66 2.66 -10.22
N THR A 20 -27.19 2.12 -11.32
CA THR A 20 -27.42 0.68 -11.48
C THR A 20 -26.16 -0.09 -11.88
N ASP A 21 -25.23 0.59 -12.55
CA ASP A 21 -23.92 0.06 -12.91
C ASP A 21 -22.88 1.16 -12.75
N ILE A 22 -22.12 1.08 -11.65
CA ILE A 22 -21.07 2.04 -11.30
C ILE A 22 -19.81 1.91 -12.17
N SER A 23 -19.67 0.82 -12.93
CA SER A 23 -18.56 0.65 -13.87
C SER A 23 -18.83 1.38 -15.19
N LEU A 24 -20.11 1.49 -15.59
CA LEU A 24 -20.52 2.26 -16.76
C LEU A 24 -20.75 3.74 -16.44
N THR A 25 -21.33 4.05 -15.28
CA THR A 25 -21.56 5.43 -14.85
C THR A 25 -20.99 5.63 -13.45
N PRO A 26 -19.71 6.04 -13.34
CA PRO A 26 -19.08 6.29 -12.06
C PRO A 26 -19.76 7.41 -11.29
N LEU A 27 -19.73 7.32 -9.96
CA LEU A 27 -20.40 8.27 -9.06
C LEU A 27 -20.00 9.72 -9.31
N HIS A 28 -18.70 9.99 -9.41
CA HIS A 28 -18.15 11.32 -9.64
C HIS A 28 -18.55 11.91 -11.01
N ILE A 29 -18.68 11.07 -12.04
CA ILE A 29 -19.16 11.50 -13.36
C ILE A 29 -20.64 11.89 -13.31
N ALA A 30 -21.46 11.08 -12.62
CA ALA A 30 -22.87 11.42 -12.42
C ALA A 30 -23.04 12.72 -11.63
N PHE A 31 -22.25 12.92 -10.57
CA PHE A 31 -22.26 14.15 -9.78
C PHE A 31 -21.84 15.37 -10.61
N ASP A 32 -20.74 15.29 -11.34
CA ASP A 32 -20.25 16.39 -12.18
C ASP A 32 -21.24 16.76 -13.29
N GLU A 33 -21.93 15.77 -13.86
CA GLU A 33 -22.96 16.03 -14.87
C GLU A 33 -24.18 16.75 -14.27
N VAL A 34 -24.58 16.41 -13.04
CA VAL A 34 -25.61 17.17 -12.29
C VAL A 34 -25.14 18.60 -12.03
N CYS A 35 -23.89 18.78 -11.59
CA CYS A 35 -23.29 20.10 -11.38
C CYS A 35 -23.31 20.94 -12.67
N ARG A 36 -22.89 20.37 -13.80
CA ARG A 36 -22.92 21.02 -15.12
C ARG A 36 -24.33 21.43 -15.51
N CYS A 37 -25.31 20.53 -15.34
CA CYS A 37 -26.71 20.81 -15.65
C CYS A 37 -27.31 21.91 -14.76
N ALA A 38 -26.98 21.93 -13.47
CA ALA A 38 -27.40 22.97 -12.54
C ALA A 38 -26.79 24.34 -12.90
N GLN A 39 -25.49 24.38 -13.20
CA GLN A 39 -24.79 25.60 -13.62
C GLN A 39 -25.37 26.21 -14.89
N ASN A 40 -25.73 25.38 -15.89
CA ASN A 40 -26.41 25.85 -17.11
C ASN A 40 -27.77 26.53 -16.83
N ARG A 41 -28.33 26.34 -15.64
CA ARG A 41 -29.57 26.97 -15.17
C ARG A 41 -29.34 28.07 -14.13
N GLY A 42 -28.09 28.43 -13.84
CA GLY A 42 -27.74 29.41 -12.80
C GLY A 42 -27.95 28.90 -11.37
N ILE A 43 -28.03 27.59 -11.16
CA ILE A 43 -28.23 26.96 -9.85
C ILE A 43 -26.90 26.34 -9.39
N ARG A 44 -26.61 26.48 -8.10
CA ARG A 44 -25.44 25.86 -7.46
C ARG A 44 -25.82 24.56 -6.77
N VAL A 45 -25.07 23.49 -7.03
CA VAL A 45 -25.13 22.25 -6.23
C VAL A 45 -24.39 22.48 -4.91
N THR A 46 -25.02 22.13 -3.79
CA THR A 46 -24.52 22.42 -2.43
C THR A 46 -24.02 21.19 -1.68
N GLY A 47 -23.86 20.05 -2.36
CA GLY A 47 -23.37 18.80 -1.79
C GLY A 47 -23.99 17.57 -2.44
N CYS A 48 -23.59 16.40 -1.94
CA CYS A 48 -24.11 15.10 -2.34
C CYS A 48 -24.32 14.24 -1.10
N GLU A 49 -25.22 13.26 -1.18
CA GLU A 49 -25.40 12.27 -0.12
C GLU A 49 -25.41 10.86 -0.73
N ILE A 50 -24.67 9.94 -0.10
CA ILE A 50 -24.79 8.51 -0.36
C ILE A 50 -25.77 7.91 0.65
N VAL A 51 -26.86 7.35 0.13
CA VAL A 51 -27.82 6.59 0.92
C VAL A 51 -27.37 5.13 0.98
N GLY A 52 -27.20 4.59 2.19
CA GLY A 52 -26.70 3.22 2.41
C GLY A 52 -25.18 3.13 2.47
N LEU A 53 -24.64 2.04 1.94
CA LEU A 53 -23.21 1.71 1.90
C LEU A 53 -22.66 1.87 0.48
N VAL A 54 -21.35 2.14 0.37
CA VAL A 54 -20.65 2.29 -0.90
C VAL A 54 -19.39 1.43 -0.93
N PRO A 55 -19.06 0.79 -2.08
CA PRO A 55 -17.78 0.12 -2.24
C PRO A 55 -16.62 1.12 -2.19
N LYS A 56 -15.53 0.78 -1.52
CA LYS A 56 -14.32 1.61 -1.37
C LYS A 56 -13.78 2.10 -2.71
N LYS A 57 -13.77 1.20 -3.70
CA LYS A 57 -13.31 1.47 -5.07
C LYS A 57 -13.99 2.72 -5.67
N VAL A 58 -15.27 2.96 -5.41
CA VAL A 58 -16.02 4.11 -5.95
C VAL A 58 -15.43 5.43 -5.44
N LEU A 59 -15.10 5.49 -4.15
CA LEU A 59 -14.51 6.69 -3.56
C LEU A 59 -13.05 6.86 -3.98
N VAL A 60 -12.29 5.76 -4.12
CA VAL A 60 -10.91 5.82 -4.61
C VAL A 60 -10.86 6.34 -6.05
N GLU A 61 -11.73 5.85 -6.94
CA GLU A 61 -11.82 6.32 -8.33
C GLU A 61 -12.24 7.80 -8.39
N ALA A 62 -13.24 8.19 -7.59
CA ALA A 62 -13.64 9.60 -7.49
C ALA A 62 -12.51 10.50 -6.99
N GLY A 63 -11.79 10.09 -5.95
CA GLY A 63 -10.68 10.86 -5.42
C GLY A 63 -9.56 11.04 -6.44
N LYS A 64 -9.18 9.98 -7.15
CA LYS A 64 -8.19 10.05 -8.24
C LYS A 64 -8.66 10.97 -9.36
N TYR A 65 -9.93 10.86 -9.78
CA TYR A 65 -10.51 11.73 -10.81
C TYR A 65 -10.40 13.21 -10.45
N TYR A 66 -10.74 13.59 -9.22
CA TYR A 66 -10.64 14.99 -8.78
C TYR A 66 -9.19 15.45 -8.58
N LEU A 67 -8.29 14.58 -8.10
CA LEU A 67 -6.86 14.90 -8.02
C LEU A 67 -6.29 15.20 -9.42
N GLU A 68 -6.62 14.40 -10.43
CA GLU A 68 -6.16 14.64 -11.80
C GLU A 68 -6.73 15.94 -12.37
N LYS A 69 -8.01 16.25 -12.13
CA LYS A 69 -8.59 17.56 -12.50
C LYS A 69 -7.88 18.74 -11.83
N GLN A 70 -7.38 18.54 -10.61
CA GLN A 70 -6.64 19.54 -9.86
C GLN A 70 -5.14 19.59 -10.25
N GLN A 71 -4.68 18.74 -11.16
CA GLN A 71 -3.27 18.55 -11.49
C GLN A 71 -2.43 18.20 -10.25
N ARG A 72 -2.97 17.31 -9.41
CA ARG A 72 -2.37 16.85 -8.16
C ARG A 72 -2.02 15.37 -8.27
N SER A 73 -0.98 14.98 -7.53
CA SER A 73 -0.53 13.59 -7.50
C SER A 73 -1.61 12.64 -6.97
N ILE A 74 -1.80 11.52 -7.68
CA ILE A 74 -2.63 10.38 -7.23
C ILE A 74 -1.85 9.38 -6.37
N GLY A 75 -0.53 9.56 -6.26
CA GLY A 75 0.36 8.72 -5.45
C GLY A 75 0.40 9.14 -3.98
N ILE A 76 -0.78 9.23 -3.36
CA ILE A 76 -0.95 9.53 -1.93
C ILE A 76 -1.70 8.38 -1.25
N SER A 77 -1.72 8.38 0.08
CA SER A 77 -2.41 7.33 0.85
C SER A 77 -3.89 7.22 0.46
N GLU A 78 -4.43 5.99 0.46
CA GLU A 78 -5.84 5.72 0.13
C GLU A 78 -6.80 6.57 0.97
N LYS A 79 -6.50 6.76 2.26
CA LYS A 79 -7.28 7.60 3.18
C LYS A 79 -7.37 9.05 2.69
N GLU A 80 -6.27 9.61 2.20
CA GLU A 80 -6.28 10.96 1.64
C GLU A 80 -7.01 11.01 0.29
N ILE A 81 -6.92 9.97 -0.56
CA ILE A 81 -7.72 9.88 -1.81
C ILE A 81 -9.22 9.91 -1.49
N ILE A 82 -9.67 9.10 -0.52
CA ILE A 82 -11.08 9.05 -0.10
C ILE A 82 -11.52 10.39 0.49
N LYS A 83 -10.68 11.02 1.31
CA LYS A 83 -10.95 12.37 1.83
C LYS A 83 -11.11 13.40 0.72
N ILE A 84 -10.30 13.36 -0.33
CA ILE A 84 -10.46 14.23 -1.49
C ILE A 84 -11.79 13.95 -2.20
N ALA A 85 -12.16 12.68 -2.40
CA ALA A 85 -13.46 12.33 -2.98
C ALA A 85 -14.64 12.91 -2.18
N VAL A 86 -14.61 12.76 -0.86
CA VAL A 86 -15.62 13.30 0.06
C VAL A 86 -15.73 14.81 -0.08
N LYS A 87 -14.60 15.52 -0.03
CA LYS A 87 -14.58 16.99 -0.11
C LYS A 87 -14.92 17.53 -1.50
N SER A 88 -14.50 16.88 -2.57
CA SER A 88 -14.79 17.33 -3.93
C SER A 88 -16.24 17.15 -4.34
N MET A 89 -16.94 16.14 -3.80
CA MET A 89 -18.37 15.91 -4.06
C MET A 89 -19.28 16.50 -2.98
N GLY A 90 -18.73 17.09 -1.92
CA GLY A 90 -19.52 17.62 -0.80
C GLY A 90 -20.34 16.54 -0.08
N LEU A 91 -19.76 15.33 0.09
CA LEU A 91 -20.44 14.20 0.73
C LEU A 91 -20.74 14.43 2.21
N ASP A 92 -20.06 15.40 2.82
CA ASP A 92 -20.20 15.77 4.21
C ASP A 92 -20.88 17.14 4.45
N ASP A 93 -21.45 17.75 3.39
CA ASP A 93 -22.08 19.07 3.47
C ASP A 93 -23.44 19.04 4.18
N LEU A 94 -24.23 17.98 4.00
CA LEU A 94 -25.54 17.83 4.65
C LEU A 94 -25.41 17.28 6.08
N LYS A 95 -24.52 16.30 6.26
CA LYS A 95 -24.19 15.66 7.54
C LYS A 95 -22.79 15.05 7.47
N PRO A 96 -22.11 14.82 8.61
CA PRO A 96 -20.79 14.20 8.60
C PRO A 96 -20.76 12.88 7.83
N PHE A 97 -19.81 12.74 6.91
CA PHE A 97 -19.52 11.48 6.23
C PHE A 97 -18.47 10.71 7.03
N ASN A 98 -18.87 9.61 7.68
CA ASN A 98 -17.94 8.70 8.35
C ASN A 98 -17.60 7.53 7.41
N PRO A 99 -16.39 7.46 6.81
CA PRO A 99 -16.01 6.35 5.94
C PRO A 99 -16.10 4.99 6.63
N GLU A 100 -15.78 4.90 7.93
CA GLU A 100 -15.80 3.66 8.71
C GLU A 100 -17.20 3.04 8.81
N GLU A 101 -18.26 3.84 8.66
CA GLU A 101 -19.66 3.40 8.72
C GLU A 101 -20.31 3.27 7.33
N LYS A 102 -19.66 3.80 6.29
CA LYS A 102 -20.23 3.95 4.94
C LYS A 102 -19.53 3.09 3.90
N VAL A 103 -18.26 2.79 4.10
CA VAL A 103 -17.45 1.98 3.18
C VAL A 103 -17.56 0.51 3.56
N ILE A 104 -18.01 -0.32 2.62
CA ILE A 104 -18.27 -1.75 2.86
C ILE A 104 -17.00 -2.46 3.36
N GLU A 105 -15.87 -2.21 2.73
CA GLU A 105 -14.60 -2.85 3.06
C GLU A 105 -14.10 -2.45 4.46
N TYR A 106 -14.29 -1.20 4.88
CA TYR A 106 -13.92 -0.76 6.23
C TYR A 106 -14.79 -1.41 7.30
N LEU A 107 -16.10 -1.59 7.04
CA LEU A 107 -16.98 -2.33 7.94
C LEU A 107 -16.52 -3.79 8.10
N LEU A 108 -16.17 -4.46 7.00
CA LEU A 108 -15.67 -5.84 7.02
C LEU A 108 -14.33 -5.97 7.75
N GLU A 109 -13.44 -4.99 7.58
CA GLU A 109 -12.16 -4.92 8.29
C GLU A 109 -12.37 -4.68 9.81
N ALA A 110 -13.35 -3.86 10.18
CA ALA A 110 -13.68 -3.58 11.59
C ALA A 110 -14.36 -4.75 12.31
N GLU A 111 -15.08 -5.62 11.58
CA GLU A 111 -15.65 -6.86 12.13
C GLU A 111 -14.58 -7.95 12.31
N ASN A 112 -13.58 -8.01 11.42
CA ASN A 112 -12.49 -8.99 11.46
C ASN A 112 -11.25 -8.43 12.18
N LYS A 113 -11.40 -7.96 13.42
CA LYS A 113 -10.30 -7.41 14.23
C LYS A 113 -9.25 -8.47 14.58
N THR A 114 -8.29 -8.68 13.67
CA THR A 114 -6.98 -9.22 13.99
C THR A 114 -6.02 -8.06 14.22
N THR A 115 -5.33 -8.02 15.36
CA THR A 115 -4.28 -7.05 15.62
C THR A 115 -3.17 -7.19 14.58
N LYS A 116 -2.99 -6.18 13.73
CA LYS A 116 -1.89 -6.12 12.77
C LYS A 116 -0.72 -5.35 13.35
N LEU A 117 0.48 -5.74 12.97
CA LEU A 117 1.71 -5.03 13.34
C LEU A 117 1.73 -3.62 12.73
N ILE A 118 1.21 -3.47 11.51
CA ILE A 118 1.19 -2.17 10.82
C ILE A 118 0.24 -1.14 11.46
N ASP A 119 -0.66 -1.59 12.34
CA ASP A 119 -1.58 -0.70 13.07
C ASP A 119 -0.93 -0.14 14.35
N MET A 120 0.25 -0.64 14.73
CA MET A 120 0.98 -0.17 15.91
C MET A 120 1.62 1.20 15.66
N THR A 121 1.82 1.94 16.75
CA THR A 121 2.68 3.14 16.70
C THR A 121 4.13 2.74 16.51
N CYS A 122 4.98 3.65 16.00
CA CYS A 122 6.42 3.37 15.86
C CYS A 122 7.05 2.95 17.19
N GLN A 123 6.62 3.54 18.31
CA GLN A 123 7.09 3.17 19.64
C GLN A 123 6.63 1.75 20.01
N ALA A 124 5.34 1.46 19.89
CA ALA A 124 4.80 0.14 20.23
C ALA A 124 5.39 -0.98 19.36
N PHE A 125 5.60 -0.72 18.06
CA PHE A 125 6.25 -1.69 17.17
C PHE A 125 7.70 -1.97 17.57
N ALA A 126 8.45 -0.93 17.98
CA ALA A 126 9.81 -1.09 18.47
C ALA A 126 9.86 -1.83 19.82
N ASP A 127 8.98 -1.48 20.76
CA ASP A 127 8.87 -2.11 22.07
C ASP A 127 8.47 -3.60 21.94
N GLU A 128 7.52 -3.92 21.06
CA GLU A 128 7.12 -5.31 20.77
C GLU A 128 8.26 -6.09 20.12
N THR A 129 8.99 -5.50 19.16
CA THR A 129 10.16 -6.13 18.54
C THR A 129 11.26 -6.47 19.55
N ALA A 130 11.44 -5.63 20.58
CA ALA A 130 12.44 -5.80 21.63
C ALA A 130 11.99 -6.74 22.77
N SER A 131 10.74 -7.20 22.74
CA SER A 131 10.15 -8.04 23.78
C SER A 131 10.57 -9.51 23.67
N GLU A 132 10.06 -10.36 24.56
CA GLU A 132 10.21 -11.82 24.48
C GLU A 132 9.25 -12.46 23.45
N SER A 133 8.48 -11.64 22.72
CA SER A 133 7.58 -12.11 21.66
C SER A 133 8.38 -12.64 20.46
N PRO A 134 7.98 -13.78 19.87
CA PRO A 134 8.67 -14.33 18.70
C PRO A 134 8.41 -13.54 17.41
N ALA A 135 7.47 -12.60 17.42
CA ALA A 135 7.15 -11.72 16.31
C ALA A 135 6.73 -10.32 16.83
N PRO A 136 7.09 -9.22 16.15
CA PRO A 136 7.74 -9.12 14.86
C PRO A 136 9.23 -9.52 14.90
N GLY A 137 9.65 -10.28 13.89
CA GLY A 137 11.05 -10.72 13.74
C GLY A 137 11.81 -9.97 12.65
N GLY A 138 13.00 -10.45 12.32
CA GLY A 138 13.86 -9.84 11.30
C GLY A 138 13.22 -9.74 9.90
N GLY A 139 12.32 -10.67 9.54
CA GLY A 139 11.57 -10.62 8.29
C GLY A 139 10.58 -9.45 8.24
N SER A 140 9.78 -9.30 9.29
CA SER A 140 8.83 -8.19 9.49
C SER A 140 9.55 -6.83 9.45
N ILE A 141 10.69 -6.72 10.15
CA ILE A 141 11.53 -5.50 10.12
C ILE A 141 12.09 -5.24 8.72
N SER A 142 12.52 -6.28 8.01
CA SER A 142 13.03 -6.13 6.65
C SER A 142 11.96 -5.63 5.68
N ALA A 143 10.72 -6.15 5.80
CA ALA A 143 9.59 -5.66 5.01
C ALA A 143 9.28 -4.19 5.31
N TYR A 144 9.29 -3.80 6.59
CA TYR A 144 9.03 -2.42 6.99
C TYR A 144 10.14 -1.46 6.53
N LEU A 145 11.42 -1.85 6.59
CA LEU A 145 12.52 -1.09 6.00
C LEU A 145 12.29 -0.86 4.49
N GLY A 146 11.83 -1.88 3.77
CA GLY A 146 11.47 -1.75 2.37
C GLY A 146 10.34 -0.74 2.16
N ALA A 147 9.29 -0.81 2.98
CA ALA A 147 8.17 0.13 2.94
C ALA A 147 8.64 1.57 3.19
N LEU A 148 9.54 1.80 4.15
CA LEU A 148 10.13 3.12 4.41
C LEU A 148 10.98 3.62 3.22
N GLY A 149 11.73 2.72 2.58
CA GLY A 149 12.49 3.05 1.37
C GLY A 149 11.59 3.50 0.21
N ALA A 150 10.52 2.74 -0.05
CA ALA A 150 9.50 3.10 -1.04
C ALA A 150 8.77 4.41 -0.66
N ALA A 151 8.48 4.62 0.63
CA ALA A 151 7.84 5.84 1.12
C ALA A 151 8.71 7.08 0.90
N LEU A 152 10.03 7.00 1.12
CA LEU A 152 10.95 8.11 0.83
C LEU A 152 10.99 8.43 -0.66
N GLY A 153 11.14 7.43 -1.53
CA GLY A 153 11.06 7.64 -2.98
C GLY A 153 9.72 8.27 -3.40
N THR A 154 8.61 7.83 -2.81
CA THR A 154 7.27 8.37 -3.06
C THR A 154 7.14 9.82 -2.58
N MET A 155 7.72 10.14 -1.43
CA MET A 155 7.77 11.50 -0.89
C MET A 155 8.52 12.42 -1.84
N VAL A 156 9.70 12.02 -2.33
CA VAL A 156 10.46 12.84 -3.30
C VAL A 156 9.65 13.05 -4.58
N ALA A 157 8.96 12.03 -5.08
CA ALA A 157 8.05 12.16 -6.22
C ALA A 157 6.94 13.18 -5.95
N ASN A 158 6.25 13.07 -4.81
CA ASN A 158 5.19 14.00 -4.44
C ASN A 158 5.68 15.44 -4.23
N LEU A 159 6.86 15.65 -3.64
CA LEU A 159 7.48 16.97 -3.52
C LEU A 159 7.83 17.56 -4.90
N SER A 160 8.29 16.70 -5.82
CA SER A 160 8.62 17.10 -7.19
C SER A 160 7.37 17.48 -7.99
N ALA A 161 6.28 16.72 -7.84
CA ALA A 161 5.00 16.98 -8.51
C ALA A 161 4.39 18.35 -8.16
N HIS A 162 4.74 18.92 -7.01
CA HIS A 162 4.21 20.19 -6.53
C HIS A 162 5.28 21.27 -6.41
N LYS A 163 6.43 21.08 -7.07
CA LYS A 163 7.51 22.07 -7.06
C LYS A 163 7.11 23.26 -7.95
N PRO A 164 7.12 24.50 -7.43
CA PRO A 164 6.80 25.68 -8.24
C PRO A 164 7.67 25.78 -9.48
N GLY A 165 7.05 26.04 -10.64
CA GLY A 165 7.73 26.11 -11.93
C GLY A 165 7.89 24.77 -12.65
N TRP A 166 7.48 23.65 -12.02
CA TRP A 166 7.42 22.32 -12.63
C TRP A 166 5.97 21.86 -12.84
N ASP A 167 5.03 22.81 -12.91
CA ASP A 167 3.59 22.56 -12.93
C ASP A 167 3.18 21.60 -14.06
N GLU A 168 3.82 21.68 -15.23
CA GLU A 168 3.55 20.77 -16.36
C GLU A 168 4.02 19.33 -16.14
N GLN A 169 4.92 19.09 -15.18
CA GLN A 169 5.52 17.79 -14.89
C GLN A 169 4.80 17.02 -13.78
N TRP A 170 3.72 17.59 -13.21
CA TRP A 170 2.98 16.98 -12.09
C TRP A 170 2.61 15.52 -12.37
N LYS A 171 2.20 15.20 -13.60
CA LYS A 171 1.75 13.87 -13.99
C LYS A 171 2.89 12.85 -13.99
N VAL A 172 4.06 13.23 -14.51
CA VAL A 172 5.26 12.37 -14.51
C VAL A 172 5.61 11.95 -13.09
N PHE A 173 5.66 12.90 -12.17
CA PHE A 173 5.97 12.61 -10.77
C PHE A 173 4.81 11.92 -10.04
N SER A 174 3.56 12.21 -10.40
CA SER A 174 2.39 11.51 -9.90
C SER A 174 2.41 10.02 -10.24
N ASP A 175 2.82 9.66 -11.45
CA ASP A 175 2.87 8.26 -11.89
C ASP A 175 3.98 7.48 -11.14
N TRP A 176 5.12 8.13 -10.87
CA TRP A 176 6.15 7.60 -9.98
C TRP A 176 5.65 7.43 -8.54
N ALA A 177 4.96 8.44 -8.00
CA ALA A 177 4.39 8.37 -6.66
C ALA A 177 3.33 7.25 -6.56
N GLU A 178 2.51 7.03 -7.58
CA GLU A 178 1.53 5.93 -7.59
C GLU A 178 2.23 4.56 -7.59
N LYS A 179 3.31 4.40 -8.37
CA LYS A 179 4.13 3.20 -8.34
C LYS A 179 4.73 2.96 -6.94
N GLY A 180 5.24 4.01 -6.31
CA GLY A 180 5.79 3.95 -4.97
C GLY A 180 4.76 3.59 -3.89
N GLU A 181 3.56 4.15 -3.95
CA GLU A 181 2.45 3.78 -3.06
C GLU A 181 2.07 2.29 -3.19
N LYS A 182 2.02 1.75 -4.41
CA LYS A 182 1.74 0.32 -4.63
C LYS A 182 2.82 -0.55 -3.97
N ILE A 183 4.09 -0.25 -4.21
CA ILE A 183 5.22 -1.00 -3.63
C ILE A 183 5.21 -0.91 -2.10
N LYS A 184 5.00 0.29 -1.55
CA LYS A 184 4.90 0.52 -0.10
C LYS A 184 3.79 -0.32 0.52
N ASN A 185 2.59 -0.31 -0.06
CA ASN A 185 1.45 -1.05 0.48
C ASN A 185 1.65 -2.58 0.41
N GLU A 186 2.28 -3.09 -0.64
CA GLU A 186 2.66 -4.50 -0.72
C GLU A 186 3.70 -4.88 0.34
N LEU A 187 4.67 -4.00 0.63
CA LEU A 187 5.66 -4.22 1.68
C LEU A 187 5.06 -4.16 3.08
N LEU A 188 4.12 -3.24 3.34
CA LEU A 188 3.35 -3.20 4.59
C LEU A 188 2.55 -4.48 4.80
N PHE A 189 1.89 -4.99 3.75
CA PHE A 189 1.22 -6.29 3.81
C PHE A 189 2.20 -7.41 4.19
N LEU A 190 3.42 -7.40 3.64
CA LEU A 190 4.44 -8.39 3.95
C LEU A 190 4.96 -8.34 5.39
N VAL A 191 4.81 -7.21 6.11
CA VAL A 191 5.13 -7.13 7.55
C VAL A 191 4.26 -8.10 8.34
N ASP A 192 2.94 -8.07 8.12
CA ASP A 192 2.01 -8.97 8.80
C ASP A 192 2.11 -10.41 8.26
N GLU A 193 2.36 -10.58 6.95
CA GLU A 193 2.49 -11.92 6.36
C GLU A 193 3.70 -12.68 6.87
N ASP A 194 4.80 -12.00 7.21
CA ASP A 194 5.96 -12.63 7.85
C ASP A 194 5.56 -13.30 9.17
N THR A 195 4.86 -12.56 10.02
CA THR A 195 4.35 -13.09 11.30
C THR A 195 3.35 -14.24 11.10
N LYS A 196 2.44 -14.11 10.12
CA LYS A 196 1.52 -15.21 9.77
C LYS A 196 2.26 -16.45 9.28
N SER A 197 3.32 -16.29 8.49
CA SER A 197 4.12 -17.41 8.00
C SER A 197 4.84 -18.14 9.12
N PHE A 198 5.36 -17.40 10.11
CA PHE A 198 5.95 -17.96 11.31
C PHE A 198 4.92 -18.73 12.15
N ASN A 199 3.74 -18.15 12.39
CA ASN A 199 2.67 -18.80 13.14
C ASN A 199 2.22 -20.12 12.49
N LYS A 200 2.14 -20.18 11.16
CA LYS A 200 1.85 -21.44 10.44
C LYS A 200 2.89 -22.53 10.70
N ILE A 201 4.16 -22.18 10.87
CA ILE A 201 5.20 -23.15 11.27
C ILE A 201 4.93 -23.65 12.70
N MET A 202 4.62 -22.74 13.63
CA MET A 202 4.31 -23.12 15.02
C MET A 202 3.08 -24.03 15.10
N ASP A 203 2.02 -23.70 14.38
CA ASP A 203 0.80 -24.52 14.28
C ASP A 203 1.12 -25.92 13.74
N ALA A 204 1.93 -26.00 12.68
CA ALA A 204 2.37 -27.28 12.13
C ALA A 204 3.21 -28.10 13.12
N PHE A 205 4.06 -27.46 13.93
CA PHE A 205 4.81 -28.14 14.98
C PHE A 205 3.92 -28.67 16.11
N GLY A 206 2.82 -27.97 16.40
CA GLY A 206 1.82 -28.32 17.40
C GLY A 206 0.93 -29.52 17.04
N LEU A 207 0.92 -29.96 15.78
CA LEU A 207 0.13 -31.11 15.34
C LEU A 207 0.51 -32.41 16.10
N PRO A 208 -0.45 -33.34 16.31
CA PRO A 208 -0.20 -34.64 16.92
C PRO A 208 0.90 -35.45 16.22
N LYS A 209 1.54 -36.36 16.96
CA LYS A 209 2.67 -37.16 16.48
C LYS A 209 2.68 -38.59 17.03
N THR A 210 1.53 -39.09 17.47
CA THR A 210 1.40 -40.37 18.18
C THR A 210 1.26 -41.53 17.20
N SER A 211 0.44 -41.37 16.16
CA SER A 211 0.28 -42.38 15.10
C SER A 211 1.17 -42.11 13.88
N GLU A 212 1.41 -43.13 13.07
CA GLU A 212 2.19 -42.97 11.82
C GLU A 212 1.49 -42.06 10.81
N GLN A 213 0.15 -42.09 10.78
CA GLN A 213 -0.66 -41.18 9.97
C GLN A 213 -0.50 -39.72 10.45
N GLU A 214 -0.54 -39.49 11.76
CA GLU A 214 -0.33 -38.16 12.35
C GLU A 214 1.08 -37.63 12.06
N LYS A 215 2.11 -38.46 12.19
CA LYS A 215 3.50 -38.08 11.84
C LYS A 215 3.63 -37.66 10.38
N ASN A 216 2.96 -38.37 9.46
CA ASN A 216 2.98 -38.03 8.04
C ASN A 216 2.26 -36.70 7.75
N ILE A 217 1.07 -36.49 8.33
CA ILE A 217 0.33 -35.22 8.21
C ILE A 217 1.16 -34.07 8.77
N ARG A 218 1.71 -34.23 9.98
CA ARG A 218 2.58 -33.26 10.63
C ARG A 218 3.82 -32.93 9.81
N SER A 219 4.51 -33.95 9.28
CA SER A 219 5.68 -33.73 8.43
C SER A 219 5.32 -32.97 7.16
N LYS A 220 4.17 -33.27 6.54
CA LYS A 220 3.71 -32.55 5.34
C LYS A 220 3.39 -31.09 5.65
N ALA A 221 2.63 -30.84 6.72
CA ALA A 221 2.27 -29.50 7.16
C ALA A 221 3.52 -28.65 7.49
N ILE A 222 4.52 -29.23 8.17
CA ILE A 222 5.78 -28.53 8.46
C ILE A 222 6.48 -28.15 7.15
N GLN A 223 6.60 -29.06 6.18
CA GLN A 223 7.26 -28.74 4.90
C GLN A 223 6.52 -27.66 4.10
N GLU A 224 5.19 -27.70 4.06
CA GLU A 224 4.37 -26.67 3.40
C GLU A 224 4.50 -25.30 4.09
N ALA A 225 4.47 -25.28 5.43
CA ALA A 225 4.66 -24.06 6.21
C ALA A 225 6.09 -23.49 6.05
N THR A 226 7.11 -24.34 6.09
CA THR A 226 8.50 -23.93 5.83
C THR A 226 8.65 -23.36 4.43
N LYS A 227 8.05 -23.96 3.41
CA LYS A 227 8.07 -23.43 2.05
C LYS A 227 7.50 -22.01 1.99
N TYR A 228 6.33 -21.80 2.60
CA TYR A 228 5.71 -20.48 2.69
C TYR A 228 6.58 -19.46 3.44
N ALA A 229 7.22 -19.86 4.54
CA ALA A 229 8.15 -19.00 5.30
C ALA A 229 9.48 -18.70 4.57
N ILE A 230 9.81 -19.43 3.49
CA ILE A 230 10.90 -19.06 2.57
C ILE A 230 10.38 -18.10 1.50
N GLU A 231 9.18 -18.34 0.98
CA GLU A 231 8.57 -17.52 -0.08
C GLU A 231 8.25 -16.09 0.38
N VAL A 232 7.79 -15.89 1.63
CA VAL A 232 7.48 -14.55 2.15
C VAL A 232 8.70 -13.62 2.17
N PRO A 233 9.83 -13.96 2.81
CA PRO A 233 11.01 -13.11 2.76
C PRO A 233 11.59 -12.97 1.34
N TYR A 234 11.51 -14.00 0.48
CA TYR A 234 11.93 -13.84 -0.92
C TYR A 234 11.04 -12.83 -1.67
N LYS A 235 9.72 -12.83 -1.45
CA LYS A 235 8.81 -11.79 -1.98
C LYS A 235 9.17 -10.41 -1.44
N THR A 236 9.52 -10.30 -0.15
CA THR A 236 10.03 -9.06 0.44
C THR A 236 11.28 -8.56 -0.27
N MET A 237 12.24 -9.44 -0.58
CA MET A 237 13.42 -9.07 -1.37
C MET A 237 13.03 -8.50 -2.73
N CYS A 238 12.19 -9.22 -3.49
CA CYS A 238 11.77 -8.81 -4.82
C CYS A 238 11.06 -7.45 -4.79
N LYS A 239 10.09 -7.29 -3.88
CA LYS A 239 9.28 -6.08 -3.79
C LYS A 239 10.08 -4.87 -3.29
N ALA A 240 10.99 -5.08 -2.33
CA ALA A 240 11.91 -4.03 -1.91
C ALA A 240 12.83 -3.60 -3.06
N PHE A 241 13.39 -4.56 -3.81
CA PHE A 241 14.27 -4.27 -4.95
C PHE A 241 13.58 -3.43 -6.03
N GLU A 242 12.29 -3.67 -6.31
CA GLU A 242 11.50 -2.84 -7.25
C GLU A 242 11.50 -1.34 -6.88
N ALA A 243 11.61 -1.00 -5.59
CA ALA A 243 11.65 0.39 -5.12
C ALA A 243 12.93 1.15 -5.49
N PHE A 244 14.01 0.45 -5.88
CA PHE A 244 15.22 1.13 -6.36
C PHE A 244 14.97 1.93 -7.63
N GLU A 245 14.10 1.43 -8.51
CA GLU A 245 13.79 2.13 -9.76
C GLU A 245 13.18 3.51 -9.47
N LEU A 246 12.27 3.57 -8.48
CA LEU A 246 11.70 4.82 -7.98
C LEU A 246 12.78 5.74 -7.38
N CYS A 247 13.61 5.23 -6.47
CA CYS A 247 14.65 6.04 -5.84
C CYS A 247 15.66 6.57 -6.86
N ASN A 248 16.09 5.73 -7.81
CA ASN A 248 17.00 6.14 -8.88
C ASN A 248 16.37 7.22 -9.76
N ALA A 249 15.10 7.06 -10.18
CA ALA A 249 14.39 8.09 -10.94
C ALA A 249 14.32 9.40 -10.15
N MET A 250 14.04 9.34 -8.84
CA MET A 250 13.97 10.53 -8.00
C MET A 250 15.33 11.20 -7.78
N VAL A 251 16.43 10.44 -7.78
CA VAL A 251 17.77 11.02 -7.82
C VAL A 251 18.03 11.68 -9.17
N ASP A 252 17.62 11.08 -10.29
CA ASP A 252 17.90 11.58 -11.64
C ASP A 252 17.11 12.85 -11.97
N ILE A 253 15.78 12.82 -11.80
CA ILE A 253 14.84 13.85 -12.27
C ILE A 253 14.04 14.53 -11.15
N GLY A 254 14.09 14.02 -9.91
CA GLY A 254 13.32 14.56 -8.79
C GLY A 254 13.84 15.92 -8.28
N ASN A 255 13.15 16.46 -7.29
CA ASN A 255 13.49 17.69 -6.62
C ASN A 255 14.93 17.64 -6.07
N PRO A 256 15.87 18.49 -6.53
CA PRO A 256 17.26 18.44 -6.10
C PRO A 256 17.45 18.61 -4.59
N ASN A 257 16.55 19.36 -3.93
CA ASN A 257 16.58 19.59 -2.49
C ASN A 257 16.24 18.34 -1.65
N SER A 258 15.77 17.27 -2.30
CA SER A 258 15.36 16.02 -1.67
C SER A 258 16.17 14.83 -2.18
N VAL A 259 17.33 15.08 -2.82
CA VAL A 259 18.21 14.02 -3.31
C VAL A 259 18.73 13.13 -2.18
N SER A 260 18.98 13.70 -0.99
CA SER A 260 19.38 12.96 0.20
C SER A 260 18.30 11.98 0.66
N ASP A 261 17.03 12.36 0.57
CA ASP A 261 15.90 11.51 0.96
C ASP A 261 15.81 10.27 0.06
N ALA A 262 16.02 10.44 -1.26
CA ALA A 262 16.09 9.32 -2.19
C ALA A 262 17.32 8.41 -1.92
N GLY A 263 18.45 8.98 -1.50
CA GLY A 263 19.63 8.23 -1.07
C GLY A 263 19.38 7.39 0.19
N VAL A 264 18.73 7.96 1.21
CA VAL A 264 18.30 7.21 2.41
C VAL A 264 17.30 6.12 2.03
N GLY A 265 16.38 6.40 1.09
CA GLY A 265 15.47 5.41 0.53
C GLY A 265 16.20 4.19 -0.04
N ALA A 266 17.25 4.42 -0.83
CA ALA A 266 18.09 3.35 -1.38
C ALA A 266 18.81 2.52 -0.29
N LEU A 267 19.28 3.15 0.79
CA LEU A 267 19.89 2.45 1.93
C LEU A 267 18.87 1.58 2.70
N CYS A 268 17.65 2.07 2.88
CA CYS A 268 16.55 1.31 3.47
C CYS A 268 16.23 0.07 2.62
N ILE A 269 16.12 0.24 1.30
CA ILE A 269 15.86 -0.85 0.36
C ILE A 269 16.96 -1.89 0.40
N ARG A 270 18.24 -1.47 0.35
CA ARG A 270 19.39 -2.37 0.45
C ARG A 270 19.33 -3.20 1.74
N SER A 271 19.03 -2.55 2.86
CA SER A 271 18.96 -3.21 4.16
C SER A 271 17.77 -4.17 4.23
N ALA A 272 16.63 -3.82 3.63
CA ALA A 272 15.46 -4.68 3.51
C ALA A 272 15.77 -5.96 2.73
N VAL A 273 16.39 -5.86 1.54
CA VAL A 273 16.75 -7.03 0.73
C VAL A 273 17.75 -7.92 1.47
N MET A 274 18.77 -7.33 2.11
CA MET A 274 19.77 -8.09 2.86
C MET A 274 19.19 -8.77 4.10
N GLY A 275 18.33 -8.09 4.86
CA GLY A 275 17.66 -8.67 6.01
C GLY A 275 16.72 -9.81 5.61
N ALA A 276 15.92 -9.61 4.55
CA ALA A 276 15.03 -10.63 4.03
C ALA A 276 15.81 -11.85 3.48
N TYR A 277 16.96 -11.63 2.83
CA TYR A 277 17.86 -12.70 2.39
C TYR A 277 18.33 -13.60 3.54
N LEU A 278 18.65 -13.05 4.70
CA LEU A 278 19.01 -13.84 5.89
C LEU A 278 17.84 -14.73 6.34
N ASN A 279 16.60 -14.22 6.24
CA ASN A 279 15.38 -14.96 6.57
C ASN A 279 15.07 -16.06 5.53
N VAL A 280 15.37 -15.85 4.24
CA VAL A 280 15.32 -16.91 3.23
C VAL A 280 16.28 -18.04 3.60
N LYS A 281 17.54 -17.73 3.91
CA LYS A 281 18.57 -18.74 4.21
C LYS A 281 18.26 -19.59 5.44
N ILE A 282 17.85 -18.95 6.53
CA ILE A 282 17.58 -19.68 7.78
C ILE A 282 16.43 -20.67 7.58
N ASN A 283 15.36 -20.26 6.90
CA ASN A 283 14.22 -21.15 6.64
C ASN A 283 14.56 -22.24 5.60
N ALA A 284 15.33 -21.90 4.56
CA ALA A 284 15.77 -22.86 3.55
C ALA A 284 16.61 -24.01 4.13
N SER A 285 17.36 -23.77 5.20
CA SER A 285 18.15 -24.81 5.88
C SER A 285 17.29 -25.97 6.43
N SER A 286 16.01 -25.72 6.69
CA SER A 286 15.08 -26.66 7.33
C SER A 286 14.15 -27.39 6.34
N LEU A 287 14.20 -27.05 5.04
CA LEU A 287 13.38 -27.67 4.00
C LEU A 287 14.09 -28.86 3.34
N LYS A 288 13.36 -29.96 3.12
CA LYS A 288 13.91 -31.19 2.51
C LYS A 288 13.94 -31.14 0.99
N ASP A 289 13.04 -30.39 0.37
CA ASP A 289 12.97 -30.23 -1.09
C ASP A 289 14.19 -29.45 -1.60
N LYS A 290 15.26 -30.18 -1.96
CA LYS A 290 16.52 -29.58 -2.41
C LYS A 290 16.40 -28.86 -3.74
N VAL A 291 15.55 -29.32 -4.65
CA VAL A 291 15.33 -28.67 -5.94
C VAL A 291 14.75 -27.27 -5.73
N PHE A 292 13.74 -27.15 -4.85
CA PHE A 292 13.19 -25.85 -4.50
C PHE A 292 14.20 -24.96 -3.76
N VAL A 293 14.93 -25.53 -2.77
CA VAL A 293 15.93 -24.78 -1.99
C VAL A 293 17.03 -24.21 -2.88
N ASP A 294 17.57 -25.02 -3.79
CA ASP A 294 18.67 -24.58 -4.67
C ASP A 294 18.20 -23.49 -5.64
N ASP A 295 16.99 -23.62 -6.20
CA ASP A 295 16.38 -22.61 -7.09
C ASP A 295 16.14 -21.27 -6.37
N ILE A 296 15.52 -21.29 -5.19
CA ILE A 296 15.18 -20.05 -4.48
C ILE A 296 16.42 -19.36 -3.91
N LEU A 297 17.43 -20.11 -3.45
CA LEU A 297 18.70 -19.55 -2.99
C LEU A 297 19.47 -18.90 -4.13
N GLN A 298 19.54 -19.54 -5.30
CA GLN A 298 20.19 -18.95 -6.47
C GLN A 298 19.52 -17.63 -6.87
N LYS A 299 18.18 -17.62 -6.92
CA LYS A 299 17.40 -16.40 -7.23
C LYS A 299 17.62 -15.30 -6.19
N ALA A 300 17.71 -15.66 -4.91
CA ALA A 300 17.96 -14.72 -3.83
C ALA A 300 19.39 -14.15 -3.88
N ASP A 301 20.38 -14.98 -4.19
CA ASP A 301 21.78 -14.56 -4.39
C ASP A 301 21.91 -13.58 -5.57
N ASP A 302 21.27 -13.88 -6.70
CA ASP A 302 21.25 -13.00 -7.87
C ASP A 302 20.66 -11.64 -7.54
N LEU A 303 19.56 -11.62 -6.79
CA LEU A 303 18.89 -10.39 -6.38
C LEU A 303 19.73 -9.58 -5.38
N LEU A 304 20.44 -10.26 -4.48
CA LEU A 304 21.38 -9.62 -3.56
C LEU A 304 22.55 -8.96 -4.29
N MET A 305 23.10 -9.61 -5.33
CA MET A 305 24.15 -9.02 -6.16
C MET A 305 23.66 -7.77 -6.90
N LYS A 306 22.48 -7.85 -7.52
CA LYS A 306 21.84 -6.70 -8.19
C LYS A 306 21.58 -5.54 -7.22
N THR A 307 21.15 -5.85 -6.00
CA THR A 307 20.89 -4.87 -4.93
C THR A 307 22.13 -4.06 -4.62
N LYS A 308 23.29 -4.71 -4.41
CA LYS A 308 24.56 -4.03 -4.10
C LYS A 308 24.98 -3.10 -5.25
N SER A 309 24.90 -3.58 -6.49
CA SER A 309 25.26 -2.78 -7.66
C SER A 309 24.33 -1.57 -7.85
N MET A 310 23.03 -1.73 -7.63
CA MET A 310 22.05 -0.66 -7.76
C MET A 310 22.21 0.40 -6.66
N GLU A 311 22.42 -0.03 -5.41
CA GLU A 311 22.73 0.86 -4.29
C GLU A 311 23.98 1.71 -4.56
N GLU A 312 25.09 1.08 -4.95
CA GLU A 312 26.34 1.78 -5.26
C GLU A 312 26.15 2.81 -6.38
N THR A 313 25.40 2.44 -7.43
CA THR A 313 25.05 3.34 -8.54
C THR A 313 24.28 4.56 -8.05
N ILE A 314 23.24 4.36 -7.25
CA ILE A 314 22.39 5.44 -6.74
C ILE A 314 23.17 6.34 -5.79
N LEU A 315 23.93 5.77 -4.85
CA LEU A 315 24.73 6.55 -3.90
C LEU A 315 25.83 7.36 -4.59
N THR A 316 26.45 6.83 -5.64
CA THR A 316 27.39 7.59 -6.46
C THR A 316 26.71 8.82 -7.08
N LYS A 317 25.50 8.65 -7.64
CA LYS A 317 24.72 9.78 -8.18
C LYS A 317 24.32 10.79 -7.11
N VAL A 318 23.90 10.32 -5.94
CA VAL A 318 23.55 11.20 -4.80
C VAL A 318 24.76 12.01 -4.37
N ASN A 319 25.90 11.38 -4.14
CA ASN A 319 27.12 12.06 -3.70
C ASN A 319 27.63 13.07 -4.73
N ASN A 320 27.44 12.83 -6.03
CA ASN A 320 27.80 13.81 -7.06
C ASN A 320 26.86 15.03 -7.11
N LYS A 321 25.67 14.94 -6.50
CA LYS A 321 24.66 16.01 -6.46
C LYS A 321 24.63 16.79 -5.13
N LEU A 322 25.28 16.26 -4.09
CA LEU A 322 25.48 16.92 -2.79
C LEU A 322 26.71 17.83 -2.84
#